data_AF-A0A8S9WEB9-F1
#
_entry.id   AF-A0A8S9WEB9-F1
#
_cell.length_a   1.000
_cell.length_b   1.000
_cell.length_c   1.000
_cell.angle_alpha   90.00
_cell.angle_beta   90.00
_cell.angle_gamma   90.00
#
_symmetry.space_group_name_H-M   'P 1'
#
loop_
_entity.id
_entity.type
_entity.pdbx_description
1 polymer ?
#
loop_
_entity_poly.entity_id
_entity_poly.type
_entity_poly.pdbx_seq_one_letter_code
_entity_poly.pdbx_strand_id
1 'polypeptide(L)'
;MPPPDLKYGQVVKYREGGEVADVKKRVVFGNEEEVLSALKLAGNTINTSYIERNNLTVRNGVSRLIRETIDFSKRVDPLIMHLCLFFAWFNLVKPHSALKTEIADGRRRWKQRTPAMAANLTGHVWTLEELFRFKPPP
;
A
#
# COMPACT_ATOMS: atom_id res chain seq x y z
N MET A 1 -23.49 -15.69 -6.77
CA MET A 1 -24.03 -14.34 -6.97
C MET A 1 -23.13 -13.36 -6.22
N PRO A 2 -22.74 -12.21 -6.79
CA PRO A 2 -21.94 -11.23 -6.05
C PRO A 2 -22.72 -10.68 -4.84
N PRO A 3 -22.03 -10.24 -3.77
CA PRO A 3 -22.68 -9.59 -2.62
C PRO A 3 -23.47 -8.34 -3.05
N PRO A 4 -24.66 -8.08 -2.47
CA PRO A 4 -25.50 -6.94 -2.87
C PRO A 4 -24.85 -5.56 -2.70
N ASP A 5 -23.90 -5.45 -1.76
CA ASP A 5 -23.19 -4.23 -1.39
C ASP A 5 -21.82 -4.07 -2.10
N LEU A 6 -21.47 -5.01 -2.99
CA LEU A 6 -20.20 -5.01 -3.70
C LEU A 6 -20.09 -3.80 -4.65
N LYS A 7 -19.14 -2.92 -4.36
CA LYS A 7 -18.72 -1.82 -5.21
C LYS A 7 -17.47 -2.23 -5.99
N TYR A 8 -17.60 -2.41 -7.30
CA TYR A 8 -16.50 -2.93 -8.13
C TYR A 8 -16.31 -2.11 -9.40
N GLY A 9 -15.14 -1.49 -9.51
CA GLY A 9 -14.66 -0.80 -10.70
C GLY A 9 -13.56 -1.60 -11.41
N GLN A 10 -13.48 -1.45 -12.73
CA GLN A 10 -12.48 -2.08 -13.57
C GLN A 10 -11.73 -1.04 -14.40
N VAL A 11 -10.41 -1.21 -14.49
CA VAL A 11 -9.55 -0.51 -15.45
C VAL A 11 -9.17 -1.51 -16.54
N VAL A 12 -9.62 -1.28 -17.77
CA VAL A 12 -9.36 -2.10 -18.95
C VAL A 12 -8.35 -1.39 -19.83
N LYS A 13 -7.13 -1.94 -19.93
CA LYS A 13 -6.06 -1.39 -20.78
C LYS A 13 -6.10 -2.10 -22.14
N TYR A 14 -6.30 -1.36 -23.22
CA TYR A 14 -6.16 -1.85 -24.58
C TYR A 14 -4.71 -1.70 -25.01
N ARG A 15 -4.17 -2.74 -25.64
CA ARG A 15 -2.76 -2.78 -26.05
C ARG A 15 -2.62 -3.11 -27.53
N GLU A 16 -1.76 -2.38 -28.20
CA GLU A 16 -1.39 -2.57 -29.61
C GLU A 16 0.14 -2.52 -29.69
N GLY A 17 0.76 -3.47 -30.41
CA GLY A 17 2.23 -3.51 -30.53
C GLY A 17 3.00 -3.71 -29.22
N GLY A 18 2.35 -4.14 -28.13
CA GLY A 18 2.96 -4.28 -26.80
C GLY A 18 2.87 -3.03 -25.92
N GLU A 19 2.42 -1.90 -26.47
CA GLU A 19 2.19 -0.65 -25.75
C GLU A 19 0.73 -0.49 -25.34
N VAL A 20 0.46 0.38 -24.35
CA VAL A 20 -0.92 0.70 -23.94
C VAL A 20 -1.46 1.79 -24.85
N ALA A 21 -2.42 1.43 -25.71
CA ALA A 21 -3.05 2.33 -26.67
C ALA A 21 -4.21 3.11 -26.05
N ASP A 22 -5.00 2.49 -25.16
CA ASP A 22 -6.15 3.12 -24.50
C ASP A 22 -6.41 2.52 -23.11
N VAL A 23 -7.08 3.27 -22.24
CA VAL A 23 -7.48 2.83 -20.91
C VAL A 23 -8.93 3.22 -20.64
N LYS A 24 -9.83 2.23 -20.62
CA LYS A 24 -11.24 2.43 -20.27
C LYS A 24 -11.49 2.07 -18.82
N LYS A 25 -12.33 2.86 -18.15
CA LYS A 25 -12.77 2.63 -16.77
C LYS A 25 -14.25 2.33 -16.79
N ARG A 26 -14.70 1.35 -16.02
CA ARG A 26 -16.12 1.03 -15.89
C ARG A 26 -16.46 0.54 -14.50
N VAL A 27 -17.69 0.80 -14.06
CA VAL A 27 -18.29 0.16 -12.88
C VAL A 27 -18.99 -1.11 -13.35
N VAL A 28 -18.73 -2.24 -12.67
CA VAL A 28 -19.39 -3.53 -12.97
C VAL A 28 -20.46 -3.85 -11.93
N PHE A 29 -20.21 -3.50 -10.67
CA PHE A 29 -21.16 -3.69 -9.57
C PHE A 29 -21.25 -2.41 -8.71
N GLY A 30 -22.46 -2.10 -8.27
CA GLY A 30 -22.80 -0.90 -7.49
C GLY A 30 -23.20 0.29 -8.36
N ASN A 31 -23.76 1.31 -7.71
CA ASN A 31 -24.05 2.60 -8.34
C ASN A 31 -22.74 3.38 -8.56
N GLU A 32 -22.60 4.00 -9.73
CA GLU A 32 -21.42 4.80 -10.10
C GLU A 32 -21.14 5.94 -9.11
N GLU A 33 -22.18 6.66 -8.67
CA GLU A 33 -22.04 7.74 -7.70
C GLU A 33 -21.50 7.23 -6.35
N GLU A 34 -21.98 6.08 -5.89
CA GLU A 34 -21.51 5.45 -4.67
C GLU A 34 -20.07 4.94 -4.78
N VAL A 35 -19.71 4.38 -5.94
CA VAL A 35 -18.34 3.91 -6.22
C VAL A 35 -17.38 5.10 -6.24
N LEU A 36 -17.73 6.19 -6.92
CA LEU A 36 -16.91 7.40 -6.97
C LEU A 36 -16.81 8.08 -5.59
N SER A 37 -17.91 8.08 -4.84
CA SER A 37 -17.93 8.57 -3.45
C SER A 37 -16.99 7.78 -2.55
N ALA A 38 -16.95 6.45 -2.69
CA ALA A 38 -16.01 5.59 -1.95
C ALA A 38 -14.54 5.87 -2.31
N LEU A 39 -14.27 6.33 -3.54
CA LEU A 39 -12.92 6.65 -4.03
C LEU A 39 -12.47 8.07 -3.69
N LYS A 40 -13.27 8.85 -2.97
CA LYS A 40 -13.00 10.28 -2.73
C LYS A 40 -11.67 10.53 -2.01
N LEU A 41 -11.32 9.64 -1.08
CA LEU A 41 -10.04 9.69 -0.36
C LEU A 41 -8.84 9.18 -1.18
N ALA A 42 -9.09 8.50 -2.31
CA ALA A 42 -8.10 7.83 -3.15
C ALA A 42 -7.95 8.46 -4.54
N GLY A 43 -8.33 9.74 -4.70
CA GLY A 43 -8.11 10.49 -5.94
C GLY A 43 -9.30 10.55 -6.89
N ASN A 44 -10.53 10.34 -6.39
CA ASN A 44 -11.81 10.58 -7.11
C ASN A 44 -11.99 9.83 -8.44
N THR A 45 -11.19 8.80 -8.73
CA THR A 45 -11.27 8.07 -10.00
C THR A 45 -10.86 6.62 -9.85
N ILE A 46 -11.47 5.75 -10.65
CA ILE A 46 -11.08 4.34 -10.73
C ILE A 46 -9.66 4.27 -11.32
N ASN A 47 -8.71 3.75 -10.54
CA ASN A 47 -7.33 3.55 -10.97
C ASN A 47 -6.68 2.39 -10.19
N THR A 48 -5.56 1.89 -10.70
CA THR A 48 -4.78 0.82 -10.07
C THR A 48 -3.43 1.29 -9.56
N SER A 49 -3.12 2.59 -9.62
CA SER A 49 -1.78 3.10 -9.34
C SER A 49 -1.34 2.83 -7.90
N TYR A 50 -2.25 2.91 -6.93
CA TYR A 50 -1.97 2.63 -5.52
C TYR A 50 -1.59 1.17 -5.28
N ILE A 51 -2.37 0.21 -5.82
CA ILE A 51 -2.07 -1.21 -5.66
C ILE A 51 -0.83 -1.63 -6.46
N GLU A 52 -0.64 -1.06 -7.66
CA GLU A 52 0.57 -1.26 -8.45
C GLU A 52 1.82 -0.74 -7.70
N ARG A 53 1.73 0.44 -7.08
CA ARG A 53 2.80 1.00 -6.25
C ARG A 53 3.07 0.14 -5.01
N ASN A 54 2.03 -0.37 -4.36
CA ASN A 54 2.17 -1.29 -3.23
C ASN A 54 2.87 -2.59 -3.66
N ASN A 55 2.42 -3.21 -4.76
CA ASN A 55 3.04 -4.40 -5.33
C ASN A 55 4.53 -4.19 -5.63
N LEU A 56 4.89 -3.04 -6.22
CA LEU A 56 6.28 -2.69 -6.48
C LEU A 56 7.08 -2.56 -5.18
N THR A 57 6.53 -1.88 -4.16
CA THR A 57 7.16 -1.73 -2.85
C THR A 57 7.41 -3.08 -2.17
N VAL A 58 6.40 -3.97 -2.20
CA VAL A 58 6.49 -5.29 -1.60
C VAL A 58 7.50 -6.17 -2.35
N ARG A 59 7.49 -6.20 -3.68
CA ARG A 59 8.48 -6.99 -4.45
C ARG A 59 9.91 -6.52 -4.24
N ASN A 60 10.13 -5.21 -4.10
CA ASN A 60 11.47 -4.68 -3.80
C ASN A 60 11.92 -4.95 -2.37
N GLY A 61 10.98 -5.08 -1.44
CA GLY A 61 11.27 -5.26 -0.01
C GLY A 61 11.27 -6.70 0.47
N VAL A 62 10.67 -7.62 -0.30
CA VAL A 62 10.50 -9.02 0.08
C VAL A 62 11.10 -9.91 -1.00
N SER A 63 12.30 -10.45 -0.73
CA SER A 63 13.05 -11.26 -1.70
C SER A 63 12.26 -12.47 -2.21
N ARG A 64 11.36 -13.02 -1.38
CA ARG A 64 10.48 -14.15 -1.70
C ARG A 64 9.46 -13.88 -2.82
N LEU A 65 9.24 -12.61 -3.16
CA LEU A 65 8.28 -12.17 -4.19
C LEU A 65 8.97 -11.62 -5.45
N ILE A 66 10.29 -11.74 -5.52
CA ILE A 66 11.06 -11.45 -6.72
C ILE A 66 10.89 -12.62 -7.70
N ARG A 67 10.87 -12.33 -9.00
CA ARG A 67 10.80 -13.33 -10.05
C ARG A 67 12.07 -14.19 -10.06
N GLU A 68 11.93 -15.50 -10.20
CA GLU A 68 13.06 -16.44 -10.34
C GLU A 68 14.05 -16.40 -9.16
N THR A 69 13.54 -16.13 -7.96
CA THR A 69 14.33 -16.09 -6.72
C THR A 69 14.55 -17.49 -6.13
N ILE A 70 15.72 -17.72 -5.53
CA ILE A 70 15.99 -18.92 -4.72
C ILE A 70 15.32 -18.85 -3.33
N ASP A 71 14.86 -17.66 -2.91
CA ASP A 71 14.24 -17.41 -1.59
C ASP A 71 12.74 -17.71 -1.54
N PHE A 72 12.17 -18.38 -2.54
CA PHE A 72 10.74 -18.61 -2.62
C PHE A 72 10.20 -19.42 -1.42
N SER A 73 8.95 -19.15 -1.03
CA SER A 73 8.30 -19.95 0.01
C SER A 73 7.64 -21.18 -0.60
N LYS A 74 7.89 -22.36 -0.01
CA LYS A 74 7.20 -23.61 -0.37
C LYS A 74 5.80 -23.74 0.25
N ARG A 75 5.51 -22.92 1.28
CA ARG A 75 4.23 -22.87 1.98
C ARG A 75 3.76 -21.42 2.11
N VAL A 76 2.46 -21.23 2.27
CA VAL A 76 1.85 -19.90 2.40
C VAL A 76 2.19 -19.26 3.76
N ASP A 77 2.18 -20.01 4.86
CA ASP A 77 2.39 -19.43 6.19
C ASP A 77 3.74 -18.68 6.34
N PRO A 78 4.89 -19.25 5.92
CA PRO A 78 6.16 -18.52 5.97
C PRO A 78 6.19 -17.26 5.10
N LEU A 79 5.46 -17.25 3.97
CA LEU A 79 5.32 -16.06 3.14
C LEU A 79 4.52 -14.98 3.87
N ILE A 80 3.39 -15.36 4.48
CA ILE A 80 2.56 -14.47 5.28
C ILE A 80 3.38 -13.88 6.43
N MET A 81 4.13 -14.71 7.18
CA MET A 81 4.97 -14.22 8.28
C MET A 81 6.01 -13.19 7.84
N HIS A 82 6.68 -13.43 6.70
CA HIS A 82 7.63 -12.45 6.13
C HIS A 82 6.89 -11.17 5.74
N LEU A 83 5.74 -11.27 5.06
CA LEU A 83 4.94 -10.11 4.67
C LEU A 83 4.47 -9.30 5.89
N CYS A 84 4.01 -9.96 6.95
CA CYS A 84 3.62 -9.32 8.20
C CYS A 84 4.79 -8.52 8.79
N LEU A 85 5.97 -9.11 8.88
CA LEU A 85 7.17 -8.41 9.36
C LEU A 85 7.53 -7.22 8.46
N PHE A 86 7.50 -7.41 7.14
CA PHE A 86 7.78 -6.34 6.18
C PHE A 86 6.81 -5.17 6.32
N PHE A 87 5.51 -5.43 6.40
CA PHE A 87 4.50 -4.39 6.56
C PHE A 87 4.60 -3.70 7.91
N ALA A 88 4.90 -4.43 8.99
CA ALA A 88 5.07 -3.84 10.31
C ALA A 88 6.29 -2.91 10.32
N TRP A 89 7.43 -3.34 9.77
CA TRP A 89 8.62 -2.50 9.60
C TRP A 89 8.36 -1.28 8.69
N PHE A 90 7.74 -1.49 7.53
CA PHE A 90 7.46 -0.42 6.57
C PHE A 90 6.54 0.67 7.16
N ASN A 91 5.52 0.26 7.93
CA ASN A 91 4.55 1.18 8.49
C ASN A 91 5.01 1.86 9.78
N LEU A 92 5.76 1.17 10.65
CA LEU A 92 6.10 1.66 11.99
C LEU A 92 7.53 2.20 12.10
N VAL A 93 8.49 1.57 11.42
CA VAL A 93 9.93 1.84 11.61
C VAL A 93 10.51 2.71 10.50
N LYS A 94 10.09 2.53 9.24
CA LYS A 94 10.70 3.21 8.10
C LYS A 94 10.07 4.58 7.81
N PRO A 95 10.80 5.71 7.92
CA PRO A 95 10.29 6.99 7.45
C PRO A 95 10.04 7.01 5.94
N HIS A 96 8.95 7.65 5.53
CA HIS A 96 8.56 7.76 4.13
C HIS A 96 8.77 9.18 3.61
N SER A 97 9.47 9.31 2.49
CA SER A 97 9.85 10.63 1.94
C SER A 97 8.64 11.51 1.60
N ALA A 98 7.60 10.93 1.00
CA ALA A 98 6.38 11.65 0.64
C ALA A 98 5.48 12.03 1.84
N LEU A 99 5.77 11.52 3.04
CA LEU A 99 4.98 11.81 4.25
C LEU A 99 5.67 12.83 5.17
N LYS A 100 6.83 13.35 4.78
CA LYS A 100 7.53 14.40 5.52
C LYS A 100 6.66 15.65 5.61
N THR A 101 6.61 16.28 6.78
CA THR A 101 5.92 17.57 6.98
C THR A 101 6.94 18.65 7.27
N GLU A 102 6.68 19.86 6.80
CA GLU A 102 7.56 21.00 7.05
C GLU A 102 7.48 21.42 8.53
N ILE A 103 8.62 21.84 9.09
CA ILE A 103 8.73 22.33 10.47
C ILE A 103 9.50 23.65 10.50
N ALA A 104 9.01 24.59 11.30
CA ALA A 104 9.57 25.92 11.46
C ALA A 104 10.65 25.98 12.57
N ASP A 105 11.55 24.98 12.62
CA ASP A 105 12.54 24.83 13.70
C ASP A 105 13.89 25.51 13.38
N GLY A 106 14.03 26.11 12.19
CA GLY A 106 15.24 26.81 11.73
C GLY A 106 16.48 25.93 11.48
N ARG A 107 16.59 24.76 12.13
CA ARG A 107 17.70 23.80 12.01
C ARG A 107 17.38 22.62 11.09
N ARG A 108 16.12 22.23 11.01
CA ARG A 108 15.63 21.15 10.15
C ARG A 108 14.36 21.62 9.46
N ARG A 109 14.29 21.43 8.15
CA ARG A 109 13.10 21.77 7.35
C ARG A 109 12.00 20.72 7.45
N TRP A 110 12.36 19.44 7.61
CA TRP A 110 11.43 18.32 7.47
C TRP A 110 11.36 17.45 8.72
N LYS A 111 10.15 17.26 9.25
CA LYS A 111 9.85 16.22 10.23
C LYS A 111 9.58 14.90 9.50
N GLN A 112 10.38 13.89 9.85
CA GLN A 112 10.20 12.54 9.33
C GLN A 112 8.92 11.91 9.89
N ARG A 113 8.18 11.20 9.04
CA ARG A 113 6.98 10.44 9.45
C ARG A 113 6.97 9.08 8.77
N THR A 114 6.44 8.09 9.46
CA THR A 114 6.11 6.78 8.89
C THR A 114 4.64 6.75 8.43
N PRO A 115 4.22 5.76 7.64
CA PRO A 115 2.80 5.57 7.30
C PRO A 115 1.89 5.45 8.53
N ALA A 116 2.31 4.76 9.58
CA ALA A 116 1.53 4.65 10.82
C ALA A 116 1.39 6.00 11.53
N MET A 117 2.42 6.86 11.50
CA MET A 117 2.31 8.24 11.99
C MET A 117 1.40 9.10 11.10
N ALA A 118 1.34 8.85 9.79
CA ALA A 118 0.42 9.54 8.88
C ALA A 118 -1.03 9.16 9.13
N ALA A 119 -1.27 7.88 9.49
CA ALA A 119 -2.57 7.34 9.87
C ALA A 119 -2.95 7.58 11.35
N ASN A 120 -2.15 8.33 12.11
CA ASN A 120 -2.35 8.59 13.55
C ASN A 120 -2.43 7.33 14.43
N LEU A 121 -1.75 6.25 14.02
CA LEU A 121 -1.65 5.01 14.79
C LEU A 121 -0.50 5.03 15.82
N THR A 122 0.49 5.92 15.62
CA THR A 122 1.63 6.12 16.54
C THR A 122 2.10 7.57 16.49
N GLY A 123 2.68 8.06 17.59
CA GLY A 123 3.22 9.42 17.71
C GLY A 123 4.67 9.58 17.27
N HIS A 124 5.40 8.47 17.05
CA HIS A 124 6.83 8.47 16.76
C HIS A 124 7.22 7.37 15.75
N VAL A 125 8.45 7.50 15.23
CA VAL A 125 9.09 6.45 14.44
C VAL A 125 9.58 5.37 15.38
N TRP A 126 9.14 4.13 15.19
CA TRP A 126 9.53 3.02 16.06
C TRP A 126 10.97 2.60 15.80
N THR A 127 11.61 2.05 16.82
CA THR A 127 12.87 1.30 16.64
C THR A 127 12.56 -0.15 16.24
N LEU A 128 13.54 -0.85 15.68
CA LEU A 128 13.40 -2.30 15.45
C LEU A 128 13.19 -3.07 16.75
N GLU A 129 13.86 -2.65 17.83
CA GLU A 129 13.70 -3.26 19.15
C GLU A 129 12.27 -3.10 19.68
N GLU A 130 11.69 -1.90 19.56
CA GLU A 130 10.30 -1.64 19.94
C GLU A 130 9.35 -2.53 19.14
N LEU A 131 9.57 -2.65 17.82
CA LEU A 131 8.77 -3.51 16.95
C LEU A 131 8.74 -4.98 17.41
N PHE A 132 9.90 -5.53 17.81
CA PHE A 132 10.00 -6.93 18.24
C PHE A 132 9.54 -7.17 19.68
N ARG A 133 9.57 -6.15 20.54
CA ARG A 133 9.13 -6.25 21.94
C ARG A 133 7.65 -5.93 22.13
N PHE A 134 7.03 -5.25 21.16
CA PHE A 134 5.64 -4.86 21.26
C PHE A 134 4.72 -6.08 21.31
N LYS A 135 3.90 -6.15 22.36
CA LYS A 135 2.84 -7.13 22.49
C LYS A 135 1.52 -6.46 22.12
N PRO A 136 0.85 -6.88 21.05
CA PRO A 136 -0.46 -6.35 20.74
C PRO A 136 -1.42 -6.63 21.91
N PRO A 137 -2.37 -5.71 22.18
CA PRO A 137 -3.40 -5.96 23.19
C PRO A 137 -4.19 -7.25 22.86
N PRO A 138 -4.68 -7.95 23.89
CA PRO A 138 -5.42 -9.21 23.74
C PRO A 138 -6.73 -9.03 22.97
#